data_AF-J2JU78-F1
#
_entry.id   AF-J2JU78-F1
#
_cell.length_a   1.000
_cell.length_b   1.000
_cell.length_c   1.000
_cell.angle_alpha   90.00
_cell.angle_beta   90.00
_cell.angle_gamma   90.00
#
_symmetry.space_group_name_H-M   'P 1'
#
loop_
_entity.id
_entity.type
_entity.pdbx_description
1 polymer ?
#
loop_
_entity_poly.entity_id
_entity_poly.type
_entity_poly.pdbx_seq_one_letter_code
_entity_poly.pdbx_strand_id
1 'polypeptide(L)'
;MYDGPSRALELLTLGGGLPTGYGAGVPALEAYGKVIRESLGRHFPDPPRLITEPGRYLPAEAGMMRSEAVLVTPSPRRRGRW
;
A
#
# COMPACT_ATOMS: atom_id res chain seq x y z
N MET A 1 7.56 44.53 3.89
CA MET A 1 6.93 43.22 4.14
C MET A 1 6.17 42.84 2.89
N TYR A 2 6.60 41.81 2.18
CA TYR A 2 5.89 41.31 1.01
C TYR A 2 4.98 40.18 1.48
N ASP A 3 3.69 40.47 1.65
CA ASP A 3 2.66 39.43 1.78
C ASP A 3 2.32 38.97 0.36
N GLY A 4 3.13 38.04 -0.16
CA GLY A 4 2.85 37.39 -1.44
C GLY A 4 1.61 36.52 -1.30
N PRO A 5 0.83 36.31 -2.38
CA PRO A 5 -0.42 35.57 -2.29
C PRO A 5 -0.18 34.19 -1.69
N SER A 6 -0.84 33.89 -0.58
CA SER A 6 -0.91 32.54 -0.01
C SER A 6 -1.60 31.64 -1.03
N ARG A 7 -0.82 30.86 -1.77
CA ARG A 7 -1.39 29.86 -2.68
C ARG A 7 -1.85 28.67 -1.83
N ALA A 8 -3.16 28.51 -1.71
CA ALA A 8 -3.73 27.31 -1.13
C ALA A 8 -3.27 26.08 -1.93
N LEU A 9 -2.93 25.00 -1.24
CA LEU A 9 -2.57 23.74 -1.89
C LEU A 9 -3.83 23.15 -2.54
N GLU A 10 -3.84 23.02 -3.86
CA GLU A 10 -5.01 22.50 -4.58
C GLU A 10 -5.05 20.97 -4.67
N LEU A 11 -3.88 20.33 -4.70
CA LEU A 11 -3.74 18.90 -4.97
C LEU A 11 -2.59 18.30 -4.15
N LEU A 12 -2.87 17.17 -3.50
CA LEU A 12 -1.89 16.38 -2.77
C LEU A 12 -1.92 14.93 -3.27
N THR A 13 -0.75 14.42 -3.67
CA THR A 13 -0.56 12.99 -3.92
C THR A 13 -0.18 12.29 -2.61
N LEU A 14 -0.89 11.21 -2.30
CA LEU A 14 -0.61 10.32 -1.18
C LEU A 14 0.34 9.19 -1.57
N GLY A 15 0.64 9.04 -2.87
CA GLY A 15 1.34 7.88 -3.42
C GLY A 15 0.57 6.57 -3.19
N GLY A 16 1.32 5.47 -3.12
CA GLY A 16 0.80 4.12 -2.86
C GLY A 16 0.83 3.71 -1.38
N GLY A 17 1.05 2.43 -1.11
CA GLY A 17 1.19 1.91 0.27
C GLY A 17 -0.10 1.49 0.96
N LEU A 18 -1.23 1.49 0.25
CA LEU A 18 -2.49 0.90 0.73
C LEU A 18 -2.32 -0.62 1.02
N PRO A 19 -3.08 -1.17 1.98
CA PRO A 19 -2.85 -2.51 2.53
C PRO A 19 -3.13 -3.65 1.55
N THR A 20 -2.36 -4.72 1.57
CA THR A 20 -2.62 -5.92 0.76
C THR A 20 -2.50 -7.19 1.60
N GLY A 21 -3.43 -8.12 1.43
CA GLY A 21 -3.65 -9.29 2.29
C GLY A 21 -2.66 -10.46 2.10
N TYR A 22 -1.36 -10.21 1.99
CA TYR A 22 -0.37 -11.29 1.81
C TYR A 22 -0.05 -12.09 3.10
N GLY A 23 -0.56 -11.69 4.27
CA GLY A 23 -0.32 -12.35 5.56
C GLY A 23 -1.26 -11.85 6.67
N ALA A 24 -1.16 -12.44 7.86
CA ALA A 24 -1.95 -12.02 9.01
C ALA A 24 -1.45 -10.67 9.59
N GLY A 25 -2.38 -9.84 10.08
CA GLY A 25 -2.04 -8.61 10.83
C GLY A 25 -1.97 -7.31 10.02
N VAL A 26 -2.45 -7.30 8.78
CA VAL A 26 -2.56 -6.05 8.00
C VAL A 26 -3.79 -5.25 8.43
N PRO A 27 -3.68 -3.95 8.76
CA PRO A 27 -4.84 -3.13 9.10
C PRO A 27 -5.83 -3.01 7.94
N ALA A 28 -7.10 -2.90 8.26
CA ALA A 28 -8.16 -2.67 7.27
C ALA A 28 -7.97 -1.32 6.55
N LEU A 29 -8.45 -1.19 5.32
CA LEU A 29 -8.33 0.04 4.53
C LEU A 29 -8.93 1.26 5.27
N GLU A 30 -9.99 1.03 6.02
CA GLU A 30 -10.69 2.06 6.81
C GLU A 30 -9.77 2.68 7.87
N ALA A 31 -8.85 1.90 8.45
CA ALA A 31 -7.88 2.41 9.42
C ALA A 31 -6.90 3.39 8.74
N TYR A 32 -6.43 3.09 7.53
CA TYR A 32 -5.61 4.02 6.73
C TYR A 32 -6.39 5.29 6.41
N GLY A 33 -7.62 5.14 5.91
CA GLY A 33 -8.48 6.26 5.56
C GLY A 33 -8.77 7.20 6.74
N LYS A 34 -8.98 6.64 7.94
CA LYS A 34 -9.19 7.42 9.16
C LYS A 34 -7.96 8.25 9.51
N VAL A 35 -6.77 7.64 9.60
CA VAL A 35 -5.54 8.32 9.97
C VAL A 35 -5.16 9.40 8.94
N ILE A 36 -5.34 9.12 7.65
CA ILE A 36 -5.11 10.09 6.57
C ILE A 36 -6.03 11.31 6.75
N ARG A 37 -7.34 11.11 6.96
CA ARG A 37 -8.30 12.22 7.16
C ARG A 37 -7.99 13.03 8.42
N GLU A 38 -7.63 12.39 9.51
CA GLU A 38 -7.23 13.07 10.75
C GLU A 38 -5.95 13.90 10.58
N SER A 39 -4.99 13.41 9.81
CA SER A 39 -3.77 14.15 9.48
C SER A 39 -4.09 15.35 8.58
N LEU A 40 -4.94 15.14 7.57
CA LEU A 40 -5.36 16.22 6.67
C LEU A 40 -6.07 17.35 7.42
N GLY A 41 -7.02 17.03 8.30
CA GLY A 41 -7.72 18.05 9.10
C GLY A 41 -6.80 18.79 10.09
N ARG A 42 -5.65 18.20 10.47
CA ARG A 42 -4.65 18.85 11.33
C ARG A 42 -3.73 19.80 10.57
N HIS A 43 -3.40 19.48 9.31
CA HIS A 43 -2.36 20.17 8.55
C HIS A 43 -2.89 21.08 7.44
N PHE A 44 -4.14 20.88 7.00
CA PHE A 44 -4.75 21.63 5.91
C PHE A 44 -6.10 22.21 6.37
N PRO A 45 -6.14 23.49 6.75
CA PRO A 45 -7.39 24.18 7.10
C PRO A 45 -8.42 24.12 5.97
N ASP A 46 -7.94 24.28 4.73
CA ASP A 46 -8.68 24.01 3.51
C ASP A 46 -8.16 22.71 2.89
N PRO A 47 -8.96 21.62 2.85
CA PRO A 47 -8.48 20.33 2.39
C PRO A 47 -8.19 20.35 0.87
N PRO A 48 -6.99 19.94 0.43
CA PRO A 48 -6.69 19.81 -0.99
C PRO A 48 -7.48 18.64 -1.60
N ARG A 49 -7.59 18.62 -2.93
CA ARG A 49 -7.96 17.39 -3.64
C ARG A 49 -6.87 16.34 -3.39
N LEU A 50 -7.27 15.08 -3.29
CA LEU A 50 -6.36 13.98 -3.03
C LEU A 50 -6.28 13.05 -4.24
N ILE A 51 -5.07 12.59 -4.53
CA ILE A 51 -4.83 11.45 -5.42
C ILE A 51 -4.09 10.38 -4.62
N THR A 52 -4.46 9.12 -4.85
CA THR A 52 -3.69 7.96 -4.41
C THR A 52 -3.29 7.15 -5.64
N GLU A 53 -2.14 6.50 -5.57
CA GLU A 53 -1.55 5.67 -6.62
C GLU A 53 -1.52 4.21 -6.13
N PRO A 54 -2.68 3.53 -6.07
CA PRO A 54 -2.83 2.24 -5.40
C PRO A 54 -2.23 1.10 -6.25
N GLY A 55 -0.91 1.02 -6.27
CA GLY A 55 -0.14 0.11 -7.14
C GLY A 55 -0.41 -1.36 -6.83
N ARG A 56 0.03 -1.87 -5.67
CA ARG A 56 -0.15 -3.28 -5.27
C ARG A 56 -1.58 -3.57 -4.78
N TYR A 57 -2.23 -2.57 -4.19
CA TYR A 57 -3.56 -2.70 -3.62
C TYR A 57 -4.61 -3.19 -4.62
N LEU A 58 -4.60 -2.67 -5.85
CA LEU A 58 -5.61 -3.04 -6.87
C LEU A 58 -5.38 -4.43 -7.51
N PRO A 59 -4.20 -4.80 -8.02
CA PRO A 59 -4.00 -6.03 -8.76
C PRO A 59 -3.66 -7.25 -7.90
N ALA A 60 -3.26 -7.07 -6.65
CA ALA A 60 -2.67 -8.16 -5.86
C ALA A 60 -3.58 -9.39 -5.70
N GLU A 61 -4.87 -9.15 -5.49
CA GLU A 61 -5.88 -10.19 -5.30
C GLU A 61 -6.72 -10.43 -6.58
N ALA A 62 -6.36 -9.78 -7.69
CA ALA A 62 -7.14 -9.84 -8.92
C ALA A 62 -6.91 -11.13 -9.73
N GLY A 63 -5.91 -11.94 -9.37
CA GLY A 63 -5.55 -13.13 -10.10
C GLY A 63 -4.90 -14.20 -9.23
N MET A 64 -5.01 -15.45 -9.69
CA MET A 64 -4.39 -16.59 -9.02
C MET A 64 -3.54 -17.36 -10.00
N MET A 65 -2.27 -17.58 -9.65
CA MET A 65 -1.39 -18.47 -10.41
C MET A 65 -1.70 -19.93 -10.07
N ARG A 66 -1.87 -20.74 -11.12
CA ARG A 66 -2.05 -22.19 -11.03
C ARG A 66 -0.95 -22.86 -11.84
N SER A 67 -0.33 -23.88 -11.28
CA SER A 67 0.71 -24.68 -11.92
C SER A 67 0.72 -26.08 -11.33
N GLU A 68 1.29 -27.03 -12.06
CA GLU A 68 1.45 -28.42 -11.65
C GLU A 68 2.93 -28.81 -11.69
N ALA A 69 3.36 -29.60 -10.69
CA ALA A 69 4.69 -30.19 -10.70
C ALA A 69 4.70 -31.44 -11.58
N VAL A 70 5.29 -31.33 -12.78
CA VAL A 70 5.34 -32.44 -13.76
C VAL A 70 6.42 -33.48 -13.44
N LEU A 71 7.48 -33.09 -12.73
CA LEU A 71 8.57 -33.97 -12.33
C LEU A 71 9.18 -33.52 -10.99
N VAL A 72 9.41 -34.47 -10.09
CA VAL A 72 10.13 -34.25 -8.83
C VAL A 72 11.23 -35.30 -8.72
N THR A 73 12.48 -34.87 -8.62
CA THR A 73 13.62 -35.76 -8.43
C THR A 73 14.11 -35.69 -6.98
N PRO A 74 14.17 -36.80 -6.24
CA PRO A 74 14.72 -36.80 -4.89
C PRO A 74 16.23 -36.52 -4.95
N SER A 75 16.69 -35.58 -4.13
CA SER A 75 18.12 -35.41 -3.88
C SER A 75 18.64 -36.63 -3.11
N PRO A 76 19.82 -37.19 -3.47
CA PRO A 76 20.47 -38.19 -2.64
C PRO A 76 20.74 -37.55 -1.28
N ARG A 77 19.98 -37.97 -0.26
CA ARG A 77 20.16 -37.47 1.11
C ARG A 77 21.65 -37.53 1.47
N ARG A 78 22.27 -36.37 1.65
CA ARG A 78 23.55 -36.29 2.36
C ARG A 78 23.24 -36.61 3.82
N ARG A 79 23.42 -37.88 4.21
CA ARG A 79 23.40 -38.29 5.63
C ARG A 79 24.40 -37.39 6.38
N GLY A 80 23.88 -36.56 7.27
CA GLY A 80 24.65 -35.86 8.31
C GLY A 80 25.17 -34.47 7.93
N ARG A 81 24.42 -33.43 8.31
CA ARG A 81 24.84 -32.42 9.30
C ARG A 81 23.64 -31.53 9.61
N TRP A 82 23.30 -31.50 10.89
CA TRP A 82 22.51 -30.44 11.50
C TRP A 82 23.29 -29.14 11.47
#